data_AF-A0A7X8MP90-F1
#
_entry.id   AF-A0A7X8MP90-F1
#
_cell.length_a   1.000
_cell.length_b   1.000
_cell.length_c   1.000
_cell.angle_alpha   90.00
_cell.angle_beta   90.00
_cell.angle_gamma   90.00
#
_symmetry.space_group_name_H-M   'P 1'
#
loop_
_entity.id
_entity.type
_entity.pdbx_description
1 polymer ?
#
loop_
_entity_poly.entity_id
_entity_poly.type
_entity_poly.pdbx_seq_one_letter_code
_entity_poly.pdbx_strand_id
1 'polypeptide(L)'
;MADKASVDRRNKAIKGLQEKNPGLTIAFCLPALPSGLTNDGLYVLENAKANGVRVDVVNVMAMDFGSWAAPNPDGKKGDYAIETGKNTYEQCKKIGLDTKIGITPMIGRNDVVAEVFYPKDAEKLVSWAKSTSWVKMLSMWSSTRDNGSGGALPYASPTCSSLVQSEFEFTNKFKSFTSSTNPTPKPD
;
A
#
# COMPACT_ATOMS: atom_id res chain seq x y z
N MET A 1 9.68 0.80 13.57
CA MET A 1 9.44 2.27 13.55
C MET A 1 9.64 2.93 14.91
N ALA A 2 9.83 2.16 15.99
CA ALA A 2 9.99 2.69 17.35
C ALA A 2 11.26 3.53 17.62
N ASP A 3 12.34 3.44 16.81
CA ASP A 3 13.53 4.29 17.02
C ASP A 3 13.29 5.72 16.51
N LYS A 4 12.87 6.58 17.45
CA LYS A 4 12.57 7.99 17.21
C LYS A 4 13.74 8.79 16.66
N ALA A 5 14.97 8.51 17.10
CA ALA A 5 16.15 9.24 16.65
C ALA A 5 16.48 8.89 15.18
N SER A 6 16.31 7.63 14.80
CA SER A 6 16.47 7.20 13.41
C SER A 6 15.39 7.74 12.47
N VAL A 7 14.14 7.86 12.95
CA VAL A 7 13.06 8.53 12.19
C VAL A 7 13.40 9.99 11.93
N ASP A 8 13.81 10.73 12.96
CA ASP A 8 14.14 12.16 12.83
C ASP A 8 15.31 12.41 11.86
N ARG A 9 16.39 11.62 11.98
CA ARG A 9 17.53 11.69 11.04
C ARG A 9 17.10 11.45 9.59
N ARG A 10 16.23 10.47 9.34
CA ARG A 10 15.73 10.16 8.00
C ARG A 10 14.88 11.30 7.44
N ASN A 11 13.97 11.87 8.22
CA ASN A 11 13.11 12.95 7.77
C ASN A 11 13.89 14.24 7.48
N LYS A 12 14.91 14.57 8.29
CA LYS A 12 15.84 15.68 7.99
C LYS A 12 16.60 15.47 6.68
N ALA A 13 17.06 14.25 6.43
CA ALA A 13 17.73 13.92 5.17
C ALA A 13 16.76 14.05 3.98
N ILE A 14 15.52 13.57 4.10
CA ILE A 14 14.48 13.73 3.07
C ILE A 14 14.23 15.20 2.79
N LYS A 15 14.13 16.06 3.82
CA LYS A 15 13.96 17.50 3.65
C LYS A 15 15.10 18.10 2.81
N GLY A 16 16.35 17.81 3.15
CA GLY A 16 17.50 18.28 2.40
C GLY A 16 17.53 17.77 0.95
N LEU A 17 17.02 16.56 0.68
CA LEU A 17 16.86 16.05 -0.69
C LEU A 17 15.77 16.81 -1.46
N GLN A 18 14.65 17.15 -0.84
CA GLN A 18 13.57 17.92 -1.47
C GLN A 18 14.00 19.35 -1.80
N GLU A 19 14.80 19.99 -0.95
CA GLU A 19 15.35 21.32 -1.21
C GLU A 19 16.25 21.33 -2.45
N LYS A 20 17.04 20.27 -2.65
CA LYS A 20 17.92 20.11 -3.81
C LYS A 20 17.19 19.62 -5.07
N ASN A 21 16.02 19.00 -4.89
CA ASN A 21 15.27 18.36 -5.96
C ASN A 21 13.77 18.69 -5.82
N PRO A 22 13.30 19.88 -6.23
CA PRO A 22 11.92 20.32 -6.00
C PRO A 22 10.85 19.37 -6.56
N GLY A 23 11.18 18.65 -7.65
CA GLY A 23 10.32 17.63 -8.28
C GLY A 23 10.36 16.23 -7.64
N LEU A 24 11.15 16.03 -6.58
CA LEU A 24 11.25 14.73 -5.92
C LEU A 24 9.92 14.36 -5.25
N THR A 25 9.37 13.21 -5.63
CA THR A 25 8.18 12.63 -5.02
C THR A 25 8.57 11.76 -3.83
N ILE A 26 7.95 12.01 -2.68
CA ILE A 26 8.17 11.27 -1.44
C ILE A 26 6.95 10.43 -1.10
N ALA A 27 7.14 9.11 -1.09
CA ALA A 27 6.14 8.15 -0.65
C ALA A 27 6.62 7.40 0.60
N PHE A 28 5.84 7.44 1.68
CA PHE A 28 6.09 6.62 2.87
C PHE A 28 5.30 5.32 2.77
N CYS A 29 6.00 4.19 2.61
CA CYS A 29 5.39 2.87 2.68
C CYS A 29 5.41 2.37 4.12
N LEU A 30 4.24 2.27 4.76
CA LEU A 30 4.10 1.99 6.19
C LEU A 30 3.16 0.80 6.43
N PRO A 31 3.41 -0.05 7.43
CA PRO A 31 2.43 -1.04 7.86
C PRO A 31 1.23 -0.35 8.49
N ALA A 32 0.08 -0.95 8.28
CA ALA A 32 -1.19 -0.44 8.75
C ALA A 32 -2.12 -1.61 9.08
N LEU A 33 -3.18 -1.29 9.79
CA LEU A 33 -4.29 -2.17 10.11
C LEU A 33 -5.53 -1.72 9.33
N PRO A 34 -6.62 -2.50 9.31
CA PRO A 34 -7.89 -1.99 8.79
C PRO A 34 -8.31 -0.67 9.46
N SER A 35 -7.94 -0.46 10.73
CA SER A 35 -8.16 0.79 11.47
C SER A 35 -7.20 1.94 11.12
N GLY A 36 -6.29 1.76 10.16
CA GLY A 36 -5.27 2.73 9.74
C GLY A 36 -3.88 2.48 10.34
N LEU A 37 -3.04 3.52 10.34
CA LEU A 37 -1.69 3.50 10.91
C LEU A 37 -1.74 3.34 12.43
N THR A 38 -0.72 2.65 12.96
CA THR A 38 -0.44 2.62 14.39
C THR A 38 0.19 3.93 14.86
N ASN A 39 0.30 4.14 16.18
CA ASN A 39 0.95 5.32 16.74
C ASN A 39 2.40 5.51 16.24
N ASP A 40 3.14 4.42 16.05
CA ASP A 40 4.49 4.45 15.48
C ASP A 40 4.48 4.95 14.03
N GLY A 41 3.51 4.50 13.22
CA GLY A 41 3.34 4.96 11.84
C GLY A 41 2.96 6.44 11.78
N LEU A 42 2.06 6.89 12.66
CA LEU A 42 1.68 8.30 12.77
C LEU A 42 2.85 9.17 13.20
N TYR A 43 3.66 8.71 14.16
CA TYR A 43 4.84 9.43 14.61
C TYR A 43 5.83 9.71 13.47
N VAL A 44 6.01 8.77 12.54
CA VAL A 44 6.86 8.97 11.35
C VAL A 44 6.38 10.17 10.54
N LEU A 45 5.06 10.27 10.30
CA LEU A 45 4.44 11.32 9.51
C LEU A 45 4.39 12.67 10.24
N GLU A 46 4.10 12.66 11.53
CA GLU A 46 4.12 13.86 12.37
C GLU A 46 5.54 14.45 12.44
N ASN A 47 6.56 13.60 12.61
CA ASN A 47 7.95 14.04 12.59
C ASN A 47 8.38 14.53 11.19
N ALA A 48 7.89 13.91 10.11
CA ALA A 48 8.15 14.39 8.75
C ALA A 48 7.56 15.80 8.55
N LYS A 49 6.30 16.01 8.97
CA LYS A 49 5.65 17.32 8.97
C LYS A 49 6.42 18.34 9.81
N ALA A 50 6.83 17.98 11.03
CA ALA A 50 7.61 18.86 11.91
C ALA A 50 8.96 19.26 11.32
N ASN A 51 9.58 18.40 10.50
CA ASN A 51 10.81 18.69 9.76
C ASN A 51 10.56 19.36 8.38
N GLY A 52 9.32 19.73 8.06
CA GLY A 52 8.98 20.44 6.83
C GLY A 52 9.07 19.60 5.55
N VAL A 53 9.00 18.27 5.68
CA VAL A 53 8.94 17.33 4.55
C VAL A 53 7.59 17.42 3.87
N ARG A 54 7.57 17.59 2.54
CA ARG A 54 6.36 17.41 1.73
C ARG A 54 6.14 15.90 1.54
N VAL A 55 5.04 15.38 2.05
CA VAL A 55 4.67 13.96 1.89
C VAL A 55 3.67 13.82 0.75
N ASP A 56 4.12 13.36 -0.41
CA ASP A 56 3.26 13.28 -1.59
C ASP A 56 2.29 12.08 -1.51
N VAL A 57 2.75 10.95 -0.97
CA VAL A 57 1.92 9.74 -0.79
C VAL A 57 2.21 9.05 0.55
N VAL A 58 1.16 8.68 1.27
CA VAL A 58 1.22 7.68 2.35
C VAL A 58 0.71 6.35 1.80
N ASN A 59 1.62 5.42 1.54
CA ASN A 59 1.32 4.10 1.00
C ASN A 59 1.19 3.08 2.12
N VAL A 60 0.00 2.51 2.30
CA VAL A 60 -0.24 1.52 3.35
C VAL A 60 -0.04 0.11 2.85
N MET A 61 0.73 -0.67 3.60
CA MET A 61 0.84 -2.12 3.42
C MET A 61 -0.41 -2.76 4.01
N ALA A 62 -1.40 -3.03 3.15
CA ALA A 62 -2.69 -3.64 3.51
C ALA A 62 -2.58 -5.18 3.53
N MET A 63 -1.67 -5.68 4.37
CA MET A 63 -1.27 -7.08 4.45
C MET A 63 -0.96 -7.48 5.90
N ASP A 64 -0.93 -8.78 6.14
CA ASP A 64 -0.50 -9.41 7.40
C ASP A 64 -1.10 -8.78 8.67
N PHE A 65 -2.42 -8.60 8.69
CA PHE A 65 -3.11 -7.90 9.78
C PHE A 65 -3.14 -8.73 11.07
N GLY A 66 -3.27 -10.04 10.94
CA GLY A 66 -3.53 -10.95 12.04
C GLY A 66 -5.02 -10.98 12.42
N SER A 67 -5.43 -12.10 13.02
CA SER A 67 -6.84 -12.39 13.34
C SER A 67 -7.49 -11.39 14.30
N TRP A 68 -6.70 -10.72 15.14
CA TRP A 68 -7.19 -9.72 16.09
C TRP A 68 -7.66 -8.43 15.38
N ALA A 69 -7.00 -8.05 14.28
CA ALA A 69 -7.29 -6.83 13.53
C ALA A 69 -8.21 -7.10 12.32
N ALA A 70 -8.10 -8.28 11.72
CA ALA A 70 -8.86 -8.70 10.55
C ALA A 70 -9.45 -10.12 10.76
N PRO A 71 -10.48 -10.27 11.62
CA PRO A 71 -11.06 -11.56 11.94
C PRO A 71 -11.86 -12.13 10.75
N ASN A 72 -11.72 -13.43 10.51
CA ASN A 72 -12.36 -14.15 9.39
C ASN A 72 -12.01 -13.53 8.03
N PRO A 73 -10.72 -13.53 7.64
CA PRO A 73 -10.22 -12.79 6.49
C PRO A 73 -10.63 -13.35 5.13
N ASP A 74 -11.09 -14.61 5.07
CA ASP A 74 -11.48 -15.25 3.82
C ASP A 74 -12.60 -14.45 3.12
N GLY A 75 -12.35 -14.11 1.85
CA GLY A 75 -13.23 -13.27 1.03
C GLY A 75 -13.40 -11.82 1.47
N LYS A 76 -12.65 -11.32 2.48
CA LYS A 76 -12.77 -9.95 3.01
C LYS A 76 -11.52 -9.10 2.84
N LYS A 77 -10.44 -9.64 2.25
CA LYS A 77 -9.17 -8.92 2.13
C LYS A 77 -9.27 -7.65 1.28
N GLY A 78 -10.16 -7.61 0.29
CA GLY A 78 -10.48 -6.39 -0.44
C GLY A 78 -11.14 -5.32 0.43
N ASP A 79 -12.08 -5.69 1.31
CA ASP A 79 -12.71 -4.76 2.27
C ASP A 79 -11.69 -4.20 3.25
N TYR A 80 -10.85 -5.05 3.82
CA TYR A 80 -9.82 -4.61 4.76
C TYR A 80 -8.80 -3.67 4.11
N ALA A 81 -8.42 -3.90 2.85
CA ALA A 81 -7.55 -2.98 2.12
C ALA A 81 -8.21 -1.61 1.91
N ILE A 82 -9.50 -1.58 1.60
CA ILE A 82 -10.30 -0.35 1.47
C ILE A 82 -10.37 0.39 2.81
N GLU A 83 -10.69 -0.30 3.91
CA GLU A 83 -10.75 0.26 5.25
C GLU A 83 -9.41 0.84 5.69
N THR A 84 -8.31 0.10 5.47
CA THR A 84 -6.93 0.54 5.75
C THR A 84 -6.65 1.89 5.07
N GLY A 85 -6.99 2.01 3.79
CA GLY A 85 -6.80 3.24 3.02
C GLY A 85 -7.66 4.41 3.51
N LYS A 86 -8.96 4.16 3.75
CA LYS A 86 -9.90 5.19 4.27
C LYS A 86 -9.48 5.73 5.62
N ASN A 87 -9.19 4.83 6.56
CA ASN A 87 -8.87 5.23 7.93
C ASN A 87 -7.52 5.95 7.98
N THR A 88 -6.55 5.54 7.16
CA THR A 88 -5.27 6.26 7.04
C THR A 88 -5.44 7.65 6.44
N TYR A 89 -6.32 7.82 5.44
CA TYR A 89 -6.63 9.14 4.88
C TYR A 89 -7.19 10.08 5.95
N GLU A 90 -8.15 9.61 6.76
CA GLU A 90 -8.73 10.43 7.84
C GLU A 90 -7.71 10.72 8.96
N GLN A 91 -6.83 9.78 9.28
CA GLN A 91 -5.71 10.03 10.21
C GLN A 91 -4.76 11.12 9.69
N CYS A 92 -4.39 11.07 8.40
CA CYS A 92 -3.54 12.09 7.77
C CYS A 92 -4.18 13.48 7.85
N LYS A 93 -5.48 13.58 7.56
CA LYS A 93 -6.24 14.83 7.71
C LYS A 93 -6.26 15.31 9.16
N LYS A 94 -6.46 14.41 10.13
CA LYS A 94 -6.50 14.74 11.56
C LYS A 94 -5.18 15.33 12.07
N ILE A 95 -4.04 14.82 11.59
CA ILE A 95 -2.71 15.39 11.92
C ILE A 95 -2.36 16.61 11.05
N GLY A 96 -3.27 17.02 10.16
CA GLY A 96 -3.12 18.16 9.24
C GLY A 96 -2.03 17.95 8.19
N LEU A 97 -1.90 16.74 7.67
CA LEU A 97 -1.01 16.40 6.57
C LEU A 97 -1.80 16.36 5.26
N ASP A 98 -1.49 17.26 4.33
CA ASP A 98 -2.04 17.24 2.98
C ASP A 98 -1.26 16.23 2.13
N THR A 99 -1.85 15.07 1.89
CA THR A 99 -1.22 13.96 1.20
C THR A 99 -2.27 13.10 0.49
N LYS A 100 -1.80 12.24 -0.41
CA LYS A 100 -2.63 11.22 -1.07
C LYS A 100 -2.34 9.83 -0.50
N ILE A 101 -3.25 8.90 -0.71
CA ILE A 101 -3.09 7.52 -0.23
C ILE A 101 -2.64 6.60 -1.36
N GLY A 102 -1.67 5.75 -1.04
CA GLY A 102 -1.34 4.54 -1.77
C GLY A 102 -1.82 3.31 -1.00
N ILE A 103 -2.22 2.24 -1.68
CA ILE A 103 -2.60 0.98 -1.02
C ILE A 103 -1.84 -0.15 -1.69
N THR A 104 -1.12 -0.93 -0.89
CA THR A 104 -0.30 -2.07 -1.33
C THR A 104 -0.72 -3.33 -0.58
N PRO A 105 -1.59 -4.17 -1.14
CA PRO A 105 -1.84 -5.51 -0.62
C PRO A 105 -0.69 -6.45 -0.95
N MET A 106 -0.58 -7.54 -0.21
CA MET A 106 0.19 -8.72 -0.61
C MET A 106 -0.76 -9.64 -1.37
N ILE A 107 -0.42 -10.01 -2.60
CA ILE A 107 -1.32 -10.77 -3.49
C ILE A 107 -1.31 -12.27 -3.17
N GLY A 108 -2.43 -12.96 -3.33
CA GLY A 108 -2.52 -14.37 -2.96
C GLY A 108 -2.33 -14.60 -1.47
N ARG A 109 -1.67 -15.71 -1.08
CA ARG A 109 -1.50 -16.04 0.34
C ARG A 109 -0.48 -15.11 1.00
N ASN A 110 -0.85 -14.59 2.16
CA ASN A 110 -0.03 -13.74 3.01
C ASN A 110 0.84 -14.56 3.98
N ASP A 111 1.76 -13.91 4.69
CA ASP A 111 2.57 -14.55 5.73
C ASP A 111 1.70 -14.99 6.92
N VAL A 112 0.65 -14.21 7.22
CA VAL A 112 -0.47 -14.71 8.03
C VAL A 112 -1.28 -15.69 7.20
N VAL A 113 -1.02 -16.98 7.36
CA VAL A 113 -1.50 -18.08 6.48
C VAL A 113 -3.01 -18.05 6.20
N ALA A 114 -3.84 -17.65 7.17
CA ALA A 114 -5.30 -17.59 6.99
C ALA A 114 -5.75 -16.45 6.06
N GLU A 115 -4.90 -15.47 5.80
CA GLU A 115 -5.17 -14.32 4.95
C GLU A 115 -4.77 -14.61 3.50
N VAL A 116 -5.74 -14.47 2.59
CA VAL A 116 -5.51 -14.66 1.16
C VAL A 116 -6.18 -13.52 0.40
N PHE A 117 -5.39 -12.71 -0.31
CA PHE A 117 -5.89 -11.64 -1.18
C PHE A 117 -6.12 -12.21 -2.58
N TYR A 118 -7.38 -12.46 -2.94
CA TYR A 118 -7.73 -13.09 -4.20
C TYR A 118 -7.80 -12.09 -5.36
N PRO A 119 -7.79 -12.58 -6.62
CA PRO A 119 -7.97 -11.71 -7.77
C PRO A 119 -9.26 -10.87 -7.71
N LYS A 120 -10.36 -11.40 -7.16
CA LYS A 120 -11.61 -10.64 -6.92
C LYS A 120 -11.44 -9.46 -5.94
N ASP A 121 -10.54 -9.59 -4.96
CA ASP A 121 -10.24 -8.52 -4.00
C ASP A 121 -9.51 -7.37 -4.70
N ALA A 122 -8.65 -7.68 -5.69
CA ALA A 122 -7.99 -6.68 -6.52
C ALA A 122 -9.01 -5.89 -7.37
N GLU A 123 -9.98 -6.58 -8.00
CA GLU A 123 -11.04 -5.92 -8.79
C GLU A 123 -11.86 -4.97 -7.92
N LYS A 124 -12.23 -5.43 -6.73
CA LYS A 124 -12.98 -4.64 -5.75
C LYS A 124 -12.20 -3.40 -5.32
N LEU A 125 -10.93 -3.58 -4.95
CA LEU A 125 -10.06 -2.49 -4.53
C LEU A 125 -9.86 -1.45 -5.64
N VAL A 126 -9.61 -1.90 -6.88
CA VAL A 126 -9.43 -1.02 -8.04
C VAL A 126 -10.72 -0.24 -8.34
N SER A 127 -11.87 -0.91 -8.33
CA SER A 127 -13.16 -0.27 -8.60
C SER A 127 -13.49 0.81 -7.58
N TRP A 128 -13.26 0.53 -6.29
CA TRP A 128 -13.42 1.52 -5.22
C TRP A 128 -12.38 2.65 -5.30
N ALA A 129 -11.12 2.34 -5.61
CA ALA A 129 -10.08 3.36 -5.72
C ALA A 129 -10.40 4.36 -6.85
N LYS A 130 -10.94 3.89 -7.98
CA LYS A 130 -11.39 4.74 -9.10
C LYS A 130 -12.52 5.69 -8.73
N SER A 131 -13.38 5.33 -7.78
CA SER A 131 -14.47 6.21 -7.32
C SER A 131 -14.00 7.25 -6.29
N THR A 132 -12.70 7.34 -6.03
CA THR A 132 -12.12 8.15 -4.97
C THR A 132 -10.98 9.04 -5.48
N SER A 133 -11.04 10.35 -5.23
CA SER A 133 -10.06 11.33 -5.75
C SER A 133 -8.77 11.47 -4.94
N TRP A 134 -8.71 10.88 -3.74
CA TRP A 134 -7.56 10.96 -2.83
C TRP A 134 -6.67 9.71 -2.84
N VAL A 135 -7.10 8.63 -3.49
CA VAL A 135 -6.22 7.49 -3.78
C VAL A 135 -5.40 7.84 -5.02
N LYS A 136 -4.07 7.84 -4.89
CA LYS A 136 -3.14 8.21 -5.96
C LYS A 136 -2.41 7.00 -6.54
N MET A 137 -2.30 5.92 -5.78
CA MET A 137 -1.50 4.76 -6.15
C MET A 137 -2.15 3.46 -5.66
N LEU A 138 -2.14 2.46 -6.51
CA LEU A 138 -2.26 1.06 -6.09
C LEU A 138 -0.97 0.34 -6.50
N SER A 139 -0.47 -0.51 -5.61
CA SER A 139 0.68 -1.37 -5.86
C SER A 139 0.43 -2.73 -5.22
N MET A 140 1.37 -3.67 -5.33
CA MET A 140 1.24 -5.00 -4.77
C MET A 140 2.58 -5.58 -4.35
N TRP A 141 2.55 -6.46 -3.35
CA TRP A 141 3.65 -7.35 -3.00
C TRP A 141 3.38 -8.77 -3.53
N SER A 142 4.02 -9.21 -4.61
CA SER A 142 4.97 -8.48 -5.47
C SER A 142 4.83 -8.95 -6.91
N SER A 143 5.49 -8.26 -7.85
CA SER A 143 5.48 -8.66 -9.28
C SER A 143 5.98 -10.09 -9.50
N THR A 144 7.01 -10.53 -8.78
CA THR A 144 7.54 -11.91 -8.90
C THR A 144 6.56 -12.97 -8.40
N ARG A 145 5.53 -12.58 -7.62
CA ARG A 145 4.50 -13.48 -7.11
C ARG A 145 3.30 -13.59 -8.04
N ASP A 146 3.17 -12.74 -9.05
CA ASP A 146 1.95 -12.68 -9.89
C ASP A 146 1.94 -13.74 -11.00
N ASN A 147 1.96 -15.00 -10.59
CA ASN A 147 1.90 -16.18 -11.45
C ASN A 147 1.40 -17.41 -10.68
N GLY A 148 0.84 -18.37 -11.42
CA GLY A 148 0.32 -19.62 -10.88
C GLY A 148 1.31 -20.80 -10.85
N SER A 149 2.60 -20.59 -11.11
CA SER A 149 3.56 -21.69 -11.31
C SER A 149 3.74 -22.60 -10.09
N GLY A 150 3.49 -22.07 -8.88
CA GLY A 150 3.52 -22.85 -7.63
C GLY A 150 2.21 -23.54 -7.27
N GLY A 151 1.11 -23.28 -7.98
CA GLY A 151 -0.21 -23.79 -7.63
C GLY A 151 -0.72 -23.30 -6.26
N ALA A 152 -1.66 -24.06 -5.68
CA ALA A 152 -2.23 -23.76 -4.37
C ALA A 152 -1.32 -24.25 -3.23
N LEU A 153 -0.40 -23.40 -2.78
CA LEU A 153 0.48 -23.71 -1.64
C LEU A 153 -0.16 -23.28 -0.30
N PRO A 154 0.12 -23.99 0.81
CA PRO A 154 -0.41 -23.66 2.13
C PRO A 154 0.38 -22.55 2.86
N TYR A 155 1.40 -21.96 2.22
CA TYR A 155 2.27 -20.91 2.79
C TYR A 155 2.57 -19.84 1.74
N ALA A 156 3.06 -18.67 2.16
CA ALA A 156 3.50 -17.62 1.25
C ALA A 156 4.82 -17.98 0.56
N SER A 157 4.94 -17.65 -0.72
CA SER A 157 6.15 -17.84 -1.53
C SER A 157 6.60 -16.53 -2.16
N PRO A 158 7.91 -16.24 -2.26
CA PRO A 158 8.42 -15.06 -2.95
C PRO A 158 8.34 -15.16 -4.49
N THR A 159 8.11 -16.35 -5.05
CA THR A 159 8.14 -16.62 -6.50
C THR A 159 6.77 -16.94 -7.10
N CYS A 160 5.72 -17.04 -6.30
CA CYS A 160 4.34 -17.23 -6.75
C CYS A 160 3.33 -16.77 -5.68
N SER A 161 2.10 -16.47 -6.09
CA SER A 161 1.04 -15.99 -5.19
C SER A 161 0.49 -17.10 -4.29
N SER A 162 0.89 -18.35 -4.55
CA SER A 162 0.37 -19.55 -3.88
C SER A 162 -1.12 -19.78 -4.16
N LEU A 163 -1.58 -19.30 -5.32
CA LEU A 163 -2.89 -19.58 -5.90
C LEU A 163 -2.74 -20.29 -7.23
N VAL A 164 -3.77 -21.06 -7.60
CA VAL A 164 -4.01 -21.38 -9.01
C VAL A 164 -4.54 -20.13 -9.68
N GLN A 165 -3.72 -19.53 -10.55
CA GLN A 165 -4.04 -18.29 -11.24
C GLN A 165 -3.33 -18.22 -12.60
N SER A 166 -3.75 -17.29 -13.47
CA SER A 166 -3.01 -16.98 -14.69
C SER A 166 -1.79 -16.09 -14.41
N GLU A 167 -0.81 -16.10 -15.30
CA GLU A 167 0.31 -15.17 -15.25
C GLU A 167 -0.18 -13.71 -15.37
N PHE A 168 0.38 -12.83 -14.56
CA PHE A 168 0.04 -11.40 -14.50
C PHE A 168 -1.43 -11.08 -14.18
N GLU A 169 -2.17 -12.00 -13.57
CA GLU A 169 -3.60 -11.79 -13.30
C GLU A 169 -3.85 -10.58 -12.38
N PHE A 170 -3.05 -10.38 -11.33
CA PHE A 170 -3.19 -9.21 -10.45
C PHE A 170 -2.75 -7.93 -11.16
N THR A 171 -1.62 -7.97 -11.88
CA THR A 171 -1.10 -6.86 -12.69
C THR A 171 -2.15 -6.37 -13.67
N ASN A 172 -2.83 -7.29 -14.36
CA ASN A 172 -3.87 -6.97 -15.34
C ASN A 172 -5.09 -6.27 -14.71
N LYS A 173 -5.38 -6.54 -13.43
CA LYS A 173 -6.44 -5.84 -12.69
C LYS A 173 -5.97 -4.47 -12.21
N PHE A 174 -4.80 -4.40 -11.56
CA PHE A 174 -4.26 -3.17 -11.00
C PHE A 174 -3.93 -2.11 -12.06
N LYS A 175 -3.40 -2.50 -13.23
CA LYS A 175 -3.06 -1.54 -14.30
C LYS A 175 -4.26 -0.70 -14.75
N SER A 176 -5.47 -1.23 -14.61
CA SER A 176 -6.69 -0.51 -15.00
C SER A 176 -6.94 0.73 -14.13
N PHE A 177 -6.30 0.87 -12.96
CA PHE A 177 -6.40 2.05 -12.10
C PHE A 177 -5.79 3.31 -12.75
N THR A 178 -4.66 3.17 -13.48
CA THR A 178 -3.95 4.29 -14.10
C THR A 178 -4.31 4.53 -15.56
N SER A 179 -5.01 3.59 -16.22
CA SER A 179 -5.36 3.69 -17.64
C SER A 179 -6.36 4.80 -18.01
N SER A 180 -6.85 5.59 -17.06
CA SER A 180 -7.64 6.81 -17.31
C SER A 180 -6.78 8.07 -17.49
N THR A 181 -5.45 7.99 -17.31
CA THR A 181 -4.51 9.09 -17.59
C THR A 181 -3.22 8.52 -18.21
N ASN A 182 -3.20 8.30 -19.53
CA ASN A 182 -1.96 7.91 -20.22
C ASN A 182 -1.10 9.16 -20.54
N PRO A 183 0.08 9.35 -19.94
CA PRO A 183 1.20 9.89 -20.70
C PRO A 183 1.71 8.79 -21.63
N THR A 184 1.76 9.08 -22.92
CA THR A 184 2.37 8.23 -23.95
C THR A 184 3.78 7.81 -23.50
N PRO A 185 4.15 6.52 -23.54
CA PRO A 185 5.54 6.11 -23.33
C PRO A 185 6.42 6.79 -24.38
N LYS A 186 7.49 7.46 -23.95
CA LYS A 186 8.52 7.95 -24.86
C LYS A 186 9.30 6.72 -25.36
N PRO A 187 9.51 6.56 -26.68
CA PRO A 187 10.44 5.56 -27.19
C PRO A 187 11.85 5.82 -26.66
N ASP A 188 12.61 4.74 -26.42
CA ASP A 188 14.03 4.78 -26.07
C ASP A 188 14.87 5.52 -27.13
#